data_AF-A0A4P7BWV3-F1
#
_entry.id   AF-A0A4P7BWV3-F1
#
_cell.length_a   1.000
_cell.length_b   1.000
_cell.length_c   1.000
_cell.angle_alpha   90.00
_cell.angle_beta   90.00
_cell.angle_gamma   90.00
#
_symmetry.space_group_name_H-M   'P 1'
#
loop_
_entity.id
_entity.type
_entity.pdbx_description
1 polymer ?
#
loop_
_entity_poly.entity_id
_entity_poly.type
_entity_poly.pdbx_seq_one_letter_code
_entity_poly.pdbx_strand_id
1 'polypeptide(L)'
;MGLRLMSCGFVLATIMLVTSAQAVMVTGAFTGAWFDKDAPGQGFLLQVVDRKGTDTAIVYWFTFNAFGNQNWLLGQAPVKGAQVDFTMHSVEGGILDLNGFDPARITLQPWGHLVLQFEDCNHGTARYEALDPQISDGQFKITRLTKSLGDECSGGLSDNTPPSTDAKIIRVDFDNTGVIPQATARMKFEQNRNHAKFKIWVKDLPADQYELLVGNEIVGVINARGQGQNTLFFRSPETCNWELLDFDPLNQIIKIAQGDKVFMTAFLSNDLASFDDGDDRDEDGDGDRDDGSCDEDG
;
A
#
# COMPACT_ATOMS: atom_id res chain seq x y z
N MET A 1 57.89 -5.72 -32.16
CA MET A 1 56.49 -5.85 -32.60
C MET A 1 56.00 -7.22 -32.12
N GLY A 2 55.02 -7.39 -31.25
CA GLY A 2 54.14 -6.47 -30.55
C GLY A 2 53.70 -7.09 -29.21
N LEU A 3 53.51 -6.23 -28.23
CA LEU A 3 53.09 -6.57 -26.86
C LEU A 3 51.57 -6.77 -26.88
N ARG A 4 51.08 -8.00 -26.60
CA ARG A 4 49.64 -8.28 -26.49
C ARG A 4 49.14 -7.79 -25.13
N LEU A 5 48.36 -6.70 -25.13
CA LEU A 5 47.60 -6.27 -23.97
C LEU A 5 46.42 -7.23 -23.76
N MET A 6 46.43 -7.96 -22.63
CA MET A 6 45.25 -8.64 -22.09
C MET A 6 44.33 -7.57 -21.50
N SER A 7 43.21 -7.32 -22.17
CA SER A 7 42.11 -6.53 -21.63
C SER A 7 41.39 -7.36 -20.58
N CYS A 8 41.51 -6.95 -19.32
CA CYS A 8 40.70 -7.47 -18.22
C CYS A 8 39.34 -6.75 -18.28
N GLY A 9 38.31 -7.43 -18.78
CA GLY A 9 36.95 -6.92 -18.81
C GLY A 9 36.39 -6.85 -17.39
N PHE A 10 36.40 -5.66 -16.78
CA PHE A 10 35.61 -5.38 -15.59
C PHE A 10 34.13 -5.35 -16.00
N VAL A 11 33.39 -6.40 -15.64
CA VAL A 11 31.93 -6.36 -15.64
C VAL A 11 31.53 -5.46 -14.47
N LEU A 12 31.12 -4.22 -14.77
CA LEU A 12 30.45 -3.37 -13.79
C LEU A 12 29.11 -4.05 -13.44
N ALA A 13 29.02 -4.65 -12.26
CA ALA A 13 27.74 -5.04 -11.70
C ALA A 13 27.00 -3.77 -11.30
N THR A 14 25.99 -3.38 -12.08
CA THR A 14 25.08 -2.30 -11.72
C THR A 14 24.29 -2.76 -10.50
N ILE A 15 24.65 -2.28 -9.32
CA ILE A 15 23.82 -2.44 -8.12
C ILE A 15 22.58 -1.58 -8.37
N MET A 16 21.46 -2.21 -8.76
CA MET A 16 20.16 -1.57 -8.66
C MET A 16 19.90 -1.33 -7.18
N LEU A 17 20.07 -0.09 -6.74
CA LEU A 17 19.49 0.37 -5.50
C LEU A 17 17.97 0.31 -5.70
N VAL A 18 17.35 -0.74 -5.20
CA VAL A 18 15.91 -0.75 -4.98
C VAL A 18 15.70 0.27 -3.86
N THR A 19 15.36 1.50 -4.21
CA THR A 19 14.81 2.44 -3.25
C THR A 19 13.51 1.84 -2.77
N SER A 20 13.49 1.37 -1.52
CA SER A 20 12.24 1.06 -0.84
C SER A 20 11.39 2.34 -0.91
N ALA A 21 10.36 2.35 -1.75
CA ALA A 21 9.28 3.30 -1.55
C ALA A 21 8.82 3.10 -0.11
N GLN A 22 8.63 4.19 0.64
CA GLN A 22 8.05 4.06 1.97
C GLN A 22 6.73 3.31 1.83
N ALA A 23 6.63 2.20 2.57
CA ALA A 23 5.46 1.35 2.62
C ALA A 23 4.31 2.20 3.16
N VAL A 24 3.32 2.51 2.33
CA VAL A 24 2.11 3.23 2.72
C VAL A 24 0.95 2.72 1.87
N MET A 25 -0.17 2.45 2.53
CA MET A 25 -1.43 2.15 1.91
C MET A 25 -2.33 3.38 2.02
N VAL A 26 -3.00 3.74 0.93
CA VAL A 26 -4.10 4.69 0.98
C VAL A 26 -5.28 4.02 1.70
N THR A 27 -5.67 4.58 2.83
CA THR A 27 -6.74 4.07 3.70
C THR A 27 -7.87 5.08 3.83
N GLY A 28 -8.95 4.72 4.52
CA GLY A 28 -10.04 5.63 4.89
C GLY A 28 -9.54 6.92 5.54
N ALA A 29 -8.46 6.83 6.32
CA ALA A 29 -7.82 7.96 7.00
C ALA A 29 -7.15 8.97 6.03
N PHE A 30 -7.03 8.67 4.73
CA PHE A 30 -6.60 9.63 3.69
C PHE A 30 -7.68 10.62 3.26
N THR A 31 -8.93 10.36 3.67
CA THR A 31 -10.04 11.28 3.48
C THR A 31 -9.74 12.66 4.08
N GLY A 32 -9.91 13.70 3.27
CA GLY A 32 -9.62 15.07 3.68
C GLY A 32 -9.34 16.00 2.50
N ALA A 33 -9.04 17.25 2.83
CA ALA A 33 -8.55 18.24 1.88
C ALA A 33 -7.03 18.12 1.76
N TRP A 34 -6.54 18.17 0.52
CA TRP A 34 -5.12 18.17 0.16
C TRP A 34 -4.85 19.34 -0.77
N PHE A 35 -3.67 19.96 -0.74
CA PHE A 35 -3.41 21.15 -1.54
C PHE A 35 -1.95 21.27 -1.96
N ASP A 36 -1.71 22.06 -2.99
CA ASP A 36 -0.38 22.50 -3.38
C ASP A 36 0.01 23.73 -2.55
N LYS A 37 1.03 23.59 -1.69
CA LYS A 37 1.51 24.69 -0.85
C LYS A 37 2.21 25.79 -1.64
N ASP A 38 2.76 25.46 -2.81
CA ASP A 38 3.58 26.36 -3.62
C ASP A 38 2.74 27.12 -4.67
N ALA A 39 1.53 26.64 -4.95
CA ALA A 39 0.54 27.30 -5.80
C ALA A 39 -0.83 27.40 -5.08
N PRO A 40 -1.06 28.46 -4.29
CA PRO A 40 -2.30 28.60 -3.55
C PRO A 40 -3.51 28.78 -4.48
N GLY A 41 -4.65 28.17 -4.12
CA GLY A 41 -5.90 28.27 -4.87
C GLY A 41 -6.26 27.01 -5.68
N GLN A 42 -5.37 26.01 -5.71
CA GLN A 42 -5.68 24.67 -6.20
C GLN A 42 -5.56 23.62 -5.11
N GLY A 43 -6.35 22.56 -5.22
CA GLY A 43 -6.33 21.46 -4.25
C GLY A 43 -7.47 20.47 -4.44
N PHE A 44 -7.42 19.41 -3.67
CA PHE A 44 -8.28 18.25 -3.75
C PHE A 44 -9.16 18.14 -2.50
N LEU A 45 -10.40 17.72 -2.69
CA LEU A 45 -11.10 16.95 -1.67
C LEU A 45 -11.02 15.49 -2.07
N LEU A 46 -10.39 14.69 -1.22
CA LEU A 46 -10.25 13.25 -1.36
C LEU A 46 -11.18 12.56 -0.37
N GLN A 47 -11.92 11.56 -0.84
CA GLN A 47 -12.69 10.64 -0.01
C GLN A 47 -12.28 9.23 -0.35
N VAL A 48 -11.92 8.43 0.64
CA VAL A 48 -11.68 7.00 0.50
C VAL A 48 -12.85 6.27 1.13
N VAL A 49 -13.55 5.47 0.34
CA VAL A 49 -14.82 4.84 0.73
C VAL A 49 -14.84 3.36 0.37
N ASP A 50 -15.57 2.56 1.15
CA ASP A 50 -15.94 1.22 0.72
C ASP A 50 -17.03 1.30 -0.35
N ARG A 51 -16.78 0.64 -1.49
CA ARG A 51 -17.79 0.47 -2.54
C ARG A 51 -18.00 -1.01 -2.83
N LYS A 52 -18.78 -1.66 -1.97
CA LYS A 52 -19.14 -3.09 -2.06
C LYS A 52 -17.94 -4.03 -1.81
N GLY A 53 -17.17 -3.75 -0.76
CA GLY A 53 -15.96 -4.52 -0.42
C GLY A 53 -14.75 -4.14 -1.26
N THR A 54 -14.68 -2.91 -1.75
CA THR A 54 -13.55 -2.42 -2.54
C THR A 54 -13.30 -0.97 -2.20
N ASP A 55 -12.11 -0.70 -1.67
CA ASP A 55 -11.64 0.65 -1.37
C ASP A 55 -11.56 1.46 -2.66
N THR A 56 -12.36 2.51 -2.74
CA THR A 56 -12.47 3.41 -3.87
C THR A 56 -12.19 4.81 -3.39
N ALA A 57 -11.29 5.52 -4.07
CA ALA A 57 -11.13 6.94 -3.85
C ALA A 57 -12.02 7.74 -4.79
N ILE A 58 -12.55 8.85 -4.29
CA ILE A 58 -13.29 9.87 -5.04
C ILE A 58 -12.54 11.18 -4.82
N VAL A 59 -12.22 11.86 -5.91
CA VAL A 59 -11.48 13.11 -5.87
C VAL A 59 -12.27 14.23 -6.55
N TYR A 60 -12.30 15.38 -5.88
CA TYR A 60 -12.73 16.65 -6.46
C TYR A 60 -11.52 17.57 -6.50
N TRP A 61 -11.00 17.85 -7.68
CA TRP A 61 -9.87 18.74 -7.88
C TRP A 61 -10.35 20.13 -8.28
N PHE A 62 -10.12 21.10 -7.41
CA PHE A 62 -10.32 22.51 -7.68
C PHE A 62 -9.04 23.08 -8.30
N THR A 63 -9.13 23.56 -9.54
CA THR A 63 -8.00 24.07 -10.31
C THR A 63 -8.46 25.15 -11.29
N PHE A 64 -7.63 25.47 -12.28
CA PHE A 64 -7.90 26.45 -13.33
C PHE A 64 -7.72 25.82 -14.72
N ASN A 65 -8.45 26.30 -15.72
CA ASN A 65 -8.22 25.94 -17.12
C ASN A 65 -7.13 26.81 -17.77
N ALA A 66 -6.82 26.54 -19.04
CA ALA A 66 -5.79 27.28 -19.80
C ALA A 66 -6.02 28.80 -19.87
N PHE A 67 -7.24 29.29 -19.59
CA PHE A 67 -7.61 30.70 -19.59
C PHE A 67 -7.61 31.32 -18.19
N GLY A 68 -7.22 30.57 -17.15
CA GLY A 68 -7.21 31.03 -15.77
C GLY A 68 -8.59 31.04 -15.09
N ASN A 69 -9.62 30.49 -15.73
CA ASN A 69 -10.94 30.35 -15.12
C ASN A 69 -10.97 29.14 -14.19
N GLN A 70 -11.72 29.22 -13.09
CA GLN A 70 -11.92 28.09 -12.19
C GLN A 70 -12.48 26.88 -12.94
N ASN A 71 -11.94 25.70 -12.64
CA ASN A 71 -12.36 24.43 -13.20
C ASN A 71 -12.40 23.38 -12.08
N TRP A 72 -13.51 22.64 -12.00
CA TRP A 72 -13.70 21.60 -11.00
C TRP A 72 -13.72 20.26 -11.71
N LEU A 73 -12.76 19.41 -11.37
CA LEU A 73 -12.58 18.12 -11.98
C LEU A 73 -12.96 17.03 -10.99
N LEU A 74 -13.65 16.00 -11.46
CA LEU A 74 -14.06 14.85 -10.67
C LEU A 74 -13.47 13.56 -11.23
N GLY A 75 -13.07 12.68 -10.33
CA GLY A 75 -12.59 11.34 -10.65
C GLY A 75 -12.95 10.36 -9.56
N GLN A 76 -13.07 9.09 -9.93
CA GLN A 76 -13.13 7.98 -8.99
C GLN A 76 -12.32 6.80 -9.52
N ALA A 77 -11.63 6.11 -8.64
CA ALA A 77 -10.78 4.97 -9.01
C ALA A 77 -10.56 4.03 -7.82
N PRO A 78 -10.33 2.73 -8.06
CA PRO A 78 -9.94 1.80 -7.01
C PRO A 78 -8.59 2.21 -6.43
N VAL A 79 -8.44 2.02 -5.12
CA VAL A 79 -7.18 2.25 -4.42
C VAL A 79 -6.21 1.09 -4.69
N LYS A 80 -4.91 1.41 -4.89
CA LYS A 80 -3.85 0.40 -5.08
C LYS A 80 -2.59 0.79 -4.30
N GLY A 81 -2.41 0.23 -3.11
CA GLY A 81 -1.29 0.57 -2.22
C GLY A 81 -1.25 2.08 -1.98
N ALA A 82 -0.10 2.69 -2.27
CA ALA A 82 0.13 4.13 -2.13
C ALA A 82 -0.43 5.00 -3.27
N GLN A 83 -0.98 4.42 -4.34
CA GLN A 83 -1.35 5.14 -5.55
C GLN A 83 -2.85 5.04 -5.86
N VAL A 84 -3.40 6.12 -6.43
CA VAL A 84 -4.68 6.11 -7.12
C VAL A 84 -4.56 6.78 -8.48
N ASP A 85 -5.03 6.10 -9.53
CA ASP A 85 -5.03 6.56 -10.92
C ASP A 85 -6.45 6.85 -11.40
N PHE A 86 -6.77 8.14 -11.55
CA PHE A 86 -8.08 8.64 -11.88
C PHE A 86 -8.20 9.00 -13.35
N THR A 87 -9.30 8.59 -13.98
CA THR A 87 -9.83 9.26 -15.17
C THR A 87 -10.67 10.45 -14.73
N MET A 88 -10.29 11.65 -15.15
CA MET A 88 -10.87 12.92 -14.71
C MET A 88 -11.87 13.46 -15.72
N HIS A 89 -12.93 14.07 -15.20
CA HIS A 89 -13.98 14.71 -15.98
C HIS A 89 -14.29 16.10 -15.44
N SER A 90 -14.69 17.02 -16.31
CA SER A 90 -15.41 18.24 -15.91
C SER A 90 -16.91 18.06 -16.17
N VAL A 91 -17.74 18.82 -15.45
CA VAL A 91 -19.20 18.84 -15.68
C VAL A 91 -19.57 20.20 -16.25
N GLU A 92 -20.28 20.19 -17.37
CA GLU A 92 -20.71 21.38 -18.09
C GLU A 92 -22.23 21.40 -18.33
N GLY A 93 -22.77 22.58 -18.64
CA GLY A 93 -24.17 22.77 -19.05
C GLY A 93 -25.20 22.77 -17.92
N GLY A 94 -24.76 22.61 -16.67
CA GLY A 94 -25.63 22.74 -15.48
C GLY A 94 -26.09 24.18 -15.25
N ILE A 95 -27.38 24.35 -14.93
CA ILE A 95 -27.97 25.62 -14.46
C ILE A 95 -28.74 25.34 -13.19
N LEU A 96 -28.54 26.15 -12.15
CA LEU A 96 -29.32 26.09 -10.91
C LEU A 96 -30.71 26.73 -11.14
N ASP A 97 -31.60 26.01 -11.82
CA ASP A 97 -32.97 26.41 -12.13
C ASP A 97 -33.98 25.47 -11.43
N LEU A 98 -34.82 26.04 -10.56
CA LEU A 98 -35.81 25.30 -9.78
C LEU A 98 -37.09 24.96 -10.57
N ASN A 99 -37.31 25.55 -11.75
CA ASN A 99 -38.52 25.34 -12.55
C ASN A 99 -38.25 24.79 -13.97
N GLY A 100 -36.98 24.73 -14.39
CA GLY A 100 -36.58 24.36 -15.77
C GLY A 100 -35.34 23.49 -15.83
N PHE A 101 -35.06 22.69 -14.79
CA PHE A 101 -33.98 21.70 -14.81
C PHE A 101 -34.17 20.73 -15.97
N ASP A 102 -33.15 20.62 -16.83
CA ASP A 102 -33.14 19.67 -17.95
C ASP A 102 -31.85 18.85 -17.88
N PRO A 103 -31.94 17.54 -17.54
CA PRO A 103 -30.77 16.69 -17.40
C PRO A 103 -30.03 16.47 -18.72
N ALA A 104 -30.69 16.65 -19.87
CA ALA A 104 -30.05 16.46 -21.18
C ALA A 104 -28.99 17.54 -21.49
N ARG A 105 -28.98 18.65 -20.74
CA ARG A 105 -27.95 19.70 -20.86
C ARG A 105 -26.67 19.39 -20.09
N ILE A 106 -26.72 18.46 -19.14
CA ILE A 106 -25.57 18.14 -18.29
C ILE A 106 -24.69 17.14 -19.01
N THR A 107 -23.43 17.51 -19.25
CA THR A 107 -22.47 16.61 -19.89
C THR A 107 -21.23 16.46 -19.02
N LEU A 108 -20.77 15.21 -18.86
CA LEU A 108 -19.45 14.91 -18.31
C LEU A 108 -18.46 14.93 -19.47
N GLN A 109 -17.61 15.96 -19.51
CA GLN A 109 -16.55 16.07 -20.51
C GLN A 109 -15.30 15.37 -20.00
N PRO A 110 -14.68 14.47 -20.77
CA PRO A 110 -13.37 13.93 -20.44
C PRO A 110 -12.34 15.06 -20.33
N TRP A 111 -11.57 15.09 -19.25
CA TRP A 111 -10.53 16.10 -19.03
C TRP A 111 -9.12 15.53 -19.20
N GLY A 112 -8.90 14.30 -18.74
CA GLY A 112 -7.59 13.65 -18.77
C GLY A 112 -7.38 12.70 -17.61
N HIS A 113 -6.13 12.55 -17.18
CA HIS A 113 -5.72 11.66 -16.10
C HIS A 113 -5.12 12.43 -14.93
N LEU A 114 -5.33 11.90 -13.72
CA LEU A 114 -4.70 12.36 -12.49
C LEU A 114 -4.21 11.14 -11.73
N VAL A 115 -2.93 11.10 -11.40
CA VAL A 115 -2.34 10.12 -10.51
C VAL A 115 -1.97 10.80 -9.21
N LEU A 116 -2.54 10.32 -8.11
CA LEU A 116 -2.11 10.67 -6.76
C LEU A 116 -1.22 9.55 -6.23
N GLN A 117 0.01 9.89 -5.86
CA GLN A 117 0.98 9.01 -5.22
C GLN A 117 1.27 9.54 -3.83
N PHE A 118 0.93 8.80 -2.79
CA PHE A 118 1.18 9.19 -1.42
C PHE A 118 2.56 8.71 -0.96
N GLU A 119 3.18 9.53 -0.12
CA GLU A 119 4.48 9.26 0.50
C GLU A 119 4.27 8.89 1.98
N ASP A 120 3.36 9.61 2.64
CA ASP A 120 2.93 9.35 4.00
C ASP A 120 1.49 9.89 4.21
N CYS A 121 1.04 9.90 5.46
CA CYS A 121 -0.28 10.40 5.84
C CYS A 121 -0.52 11.88 5.54
N ASN A 122 0.51 12.70 5.30
CA ASN A 122 0.45 14.15 5.14
C ASN A 122 1.09 14.67 3.85
N HIS A 123 1.83 13.84 3.11
CA HIS A 123 2.55 14.22 1.91
C HIS A 123 2.32 13.26 0.74
N GLY A 124 2.41 13.80 -0.47
CA GLY A 124 2.38 13.03 -1.70
C GLY A 124 2.69 13.88 -2.91
N THR A 125 2.45 13.29 -4.08
CA THR A 125 2.63 13.92 -5.39
C THR A 125 1.38 13.72 -6.23
N ALA A 126 0.90 14.79 -6.85
CA ALA A 126 -0.12 14.74 -7.90
C ALA A 126 0.57 14.89 -9.26
N ARG A 127 0.30 13.98 -10.20
CA ARG A 127 0.73 14.07 -11.61
C ARG A 127 -0.51 14.04 -12.50
N TYR A 128 -0.58 14.93 -13.48
CA TYR A 128 -1.72 15.00 -14.39
C TYR A 128 -1.30 15.05 -15.85
N GLU A 129 -2.17 14.53 -16.70
CA GLU A 129 -2.06 14.55 -18.16
C GLU A 129 -3.39 15.05 -18.73
N ALA A 130 -3.37 16.20 -19.40
CA ALA A 130 -4.57 16.86 -19.89
C ALA A 130 -4.84 16.52 -21.36
N LEU A 131 -6.12 16.34 -21.72
CA LEU A 131 -6.51 16.17 -23.12
C LEU A 131 -6.49 17.48 -23.92
N ASP A 132 -6.62 18.61 -23.23
CA ASP A 132 -6.54 19.94 -23.83
C ASP A 132 -5.08 20.26 -24.21
N PRO A 133 -4.74 20.39 -25.50
CA PRO A 133 -3.36 20.64 -25.94
C PRO A 133 -2.81 22.01 -25.49
N GLN A 134 -3.65 22.91 -24.96
CA GLN A 134 -3.21 24.18 -24.39
C GLN A 134 -2.67 24.02 -22.96
N ILE A 135 -2.92 22.89 -22.31
CA ILE A 135 -2.44 22.56 -20.97
C ILE A 135 -1.29 21.58 -21.12
N SER A 136 -0.10 21.94 -20.63
CA SER A 136 1.02 21.00 -20.56
C SER A 136 0.83 20.04 -19.39
N ASP A 137 1.20 18.78 -19.58
CA ASP A 137 1.27 17.79 -18.51
C ASP A 137 2.17 18.27 -17.38
N GLY A 138 1.84 17.88 -16.15
CA GLY A 138 2.52 18.44 -14.98
C GLY A 138 2.48 17.55 -13.75
N GLN A 139 3.28 17.95 -12.76
CA GLN A 139 3.28 17.34 -11.45
C GLN A 139 3.56 18.38 -10.37
N PHE A 140 3.03 18.17 -9.18
CA PHE A 140 3.27 19.01 -8.02
C PHE A 140 3.13 18.21 -6.71
N LYS A 141 3.76 18.71 -5.65
CA LYS A 141 3.65 18.11 -4.31
C LYS A 141 2.32 18.50 -3.68
N ILE A 142 1.73 17.56 -2.96
CA ILE A 142 0.50 17.78 -2.21
C ILE A 142 0.77 17.63 -0.72
N THR A 143 0.10 18.46 0.08
CA THR A 143 0.14 18.43 1.54
C THR A 143 -1.27 18.32 2.08
N ARG A 144 -1.47 17.53 3.13
CA ARG A 144 -2.77 17.43 3.79
C ARG A 144 -3.13 18.73 4.50
N LEU A 145 -4.34 19.22 4.25
CA LEU A 145 -4.93 20.40 4.91
C LEU A 145 -5.90 20.01 6.03
N THR A 146 -6.68 18.95 5.84
CA THR A 146 -7.64 18.50 6.86
C THR A 146 -7.54 17.00 7.14
N LYS A 147 -7.82 16.64 8.38
CA LYS A 147 -7.95 15.27 8.86
C LYS A 147 -9.36 15.11 9.44
N SER A 148 -10.01 13.99 9.15
CA SER A 148 -11.27 13.62 9.80
C SER A 148 -11.06 13.50 11.31
N LEU A 149 -11.99 14.06 12.08
CA LEU A 149 -11.92 14.01 13.55
C LEU A 149 -12.09 12.57 14.03
N GLY A 150 -11.16 12.09 14.86
CA GLY A 150 -11.22 10.75 15.47
C GLY A 150 -10.52 9.65 14.67
N ASP A 151 -10.05 9.96 13.45
CA ASP A 151 -9.21 9.03 12.69
C ASP A 151 -7.76 9.17 13.15
N GLU A 152 -7.03 8.07 13.18
CA GLU A 152 -5.56 8.05 13.28
C GLU A 152 -5.03 7.48 11.98
N CYS A 153 -4.26 8.28 11.23
CA CYS A 153 -3.66 7.81 9.99
C CYS A 153 -2.30 7.23 10.34
N SER A 154 -2.15 5.92 10.16
CA SER A 154 -0.86 5.23 10.21
C SER A 154 -0.32 4.92 8.81
N GLY A 155 -1.17 4.97 7.78
CA GLY A 155 -0.80 4.53 6.45
C GLY A 155 -0.78 3.01 6.29
N GLY A 156 -1.30 2.26 7.27
CA GLY A 156 -1.35 0.80 7.22
C GLY A 156 -2.76 0.25 7.46
N LEU A 157 -2.86 -1.07 7.37
CA LEU A 157 -4.11 -1.83 7.42
C LEU A 157 -5.04 -1.48 8.60
N SER A 158 -4.49 -1.11 9.76
CA SER A 158 -5.29 -0.78 10.94
C SER A 158 -6.21 0.42 10.73
N ASP A 159 -5.84 1.36 9.86
CA ASP A 159 -6.65 2.57 9.57
C ASP A 159 -8.02 2.21 8.96
N ASN A 160 -8.10 1.08 8.26
CA ASN A 160 -9.33 0.58 7.65
C ASN A 160 -10.11 -0.37 8.56
N THR A 161 -9.62 -0.65 9.77
CA THR A 161 -10.24 -1.65 10.64
C THR A 161 -11.48 -1.07 11.34
N PRO A 162 -12.70 -1.61 11.09
CA PRO A 162 -13.91 -1.08 11.70
C PRO A 162 -13.86 -1.08 13.23
N PRO A 163 -14.45 -0.09 13.92
CA PRO A 163 -14.48 -0.04 15.38
C PRO A 163 -15.15 -1.25 16.05
N SER A 164 -16.01 -1.96 15.32
CA SER A 164 -16.73 -3.16 15.78
C SER A 164 -15.96 -4.46 15.51
N THR A 165 -14.72 -4.40 15.04
CA THR A 165 -13.92 -5.60 14.74
C THR A 165 -13.48 -6.26 16.04
N ASP A 166 -13.93 -7.48 16.27
CA ASP A 166 -13.45 -8.31 17.38
C ASP A 166 -11.98 -8.66 17.18
N ALA A 167 -11.26 -8.82 18.30
CA ALA A 167 -9.90 -9.31 18.25
C ALA A 167 -9.87 -10.71 17.62
N LYS A 168 -8.99 -10.90 16.64
CA LYS A 168 -8.88 -12.13 15.88
C LYS A 168 -7.42 -12.51 15.71
N ILE A 169 -7.14 -13.79 15.92
CA ILE A 169 -5.84 -14.40 15.69
C ILE A 169 -6.03 -15.59 14.74
N ILE A 170 -5.34 -15.63 13.62
CA ILE A 170 -5.41 -16.71 12.64
C ILE A 170 -4.00 -17.27 12.46
N ARG A 171 -3.85 -18.59 12.54
CA ARG A 171 -2.60 -19.31 12.25
C ARG A 171 -2.82 -20.30 11.13
N VAL A 172 -1.91 -20.33 10.17
CA VAL A 172 -1.98 -21.22 9.01
C VAL A 172 -0.58 -21.71 8.65
N ASP A 173 -0.44 -23.02 8.50
CA ASP A 173 0.75 -23.66 7.94
C ASP A 173 0.70 -23.63 6.42
N PHE A 174 1.84 -23.43 5.78
CA PHE A 174 1.94 -23.42 4.33
C PHE A 174 2.03 -24.84 3.77
N ASP A 175 1.37 -25.05 2.63
CA ASP A 175 1.57 -26.22 1.81
C ASP A 175 2.93 -26.12 1.09
N ASN A 176 3.83 -27.07 1.36
CA ASN A 176 5.10 -27.19 0.66
C ASN A 176 4.88 -27.87 -0.70
N THR A 177 5.34 -27.24 -1.78
CA THR A 177 5.24 -27.75 -3.15
C THR A 177 6.14 -28.95 -3.43
N GLY A 178 7.07 -29.27 -2.53
CA GLY A 178 8.07 -30.34 -2.66
C GLY A 178 9.34 -29.92 -3.39
N VAL A 179 9.46 -28.67 -3.84
CA VAL A 179 10.68 -28.14 -4.46
C VAL A 179 11.86 -28.19 -3.49
N ILE A 180 11.60 -27.90 -2.21
CA ILE A 180 12.56 -28.00 -1.10
C ILE A 180 11.86 -28.80 0.01
N PRO A 181 11.93 -30.13 0.00
CA PRO A 181 11.07 -30.98 0.84
C PRO A 181 11.19 -30.75 2.35
N GLN A 182 12.37 -30.31 2.82
CA GLN A 182 12.60 -30.04 4.24
C GLN A 182 12.09 -28.67 4.70
N ALA A 183 11.80 -27.74 3.77
CA ALA A 183 11.38 -26.40 4.15
C ALA A 183 9.97 -26.42 4.76
N THR A 184 9.77 -25.60 5.78
CA THR A 184 8.45 -25.42 6.39
C THR A 184 8.18 -23.94 6.61
N ALA A 185 6.91 -23.55 6.54
CA ALA A 185 6.51 -22.19 6.85
C ALA A 185 5.16 -22.14 7.55
N ARG A 186 5.00 -21.13 8.40
CA ARG A 186 3.78 -20.81 9.14
C ARG A 186 3.56 -19.30 9.11
N MET A 187 2.30 -18.88 9.09
CA MET A 187 1.93 -17.49 9.32
C MET A 187 1.00 -17.34 10.54
N LYS A 188 1.08 -16.17 11.19
CA LYS A 188 0.11 -15.70 12.18
C LYS A 188 -0.35 -14.31 11.77
N PHE A 189 -1.66 -14.12 11.68
CA PHE A 189 -2.30 -12.83 11.49
C PHE A 189 -3.08 -12.48 12.75
N GLU A 190 -2.83 -11.32 13.32
CA GLU A 190 -3.55 -10.79 14.47
C GLU A 190 -4.18 -9.46 14.08
N GLN A 191 -5.44 -9.24 14.41
CA GLN A 191 -6.10 -7.96 14.17
C GLN A 191 -7.04 -7.64 15.32
N ASN A 192 -7.05 -6.37 15.71
CA ASN A 192 -8.12 -5.75 16.47
C ASN A 192 -8.29 -4.32 15.95
N ARG A 193 -9.24 -3.59 16.53
CA ARG A 193 -9.51 -2.20 16.17
C ARG A 193 -8.27 -1.29 16.11
N ASN A 194 -7.30 -1.49 16.99
CA ASN A 194 -6.20 -0.53 17.16
C ASN A 194 -4.91 -0.96 16.46
N HIS A 195 -4.78 -2.24 16.10
CA HIS A 195 -3.61 -2.71 15.38
C HIS A 195 -3.84 -4.04 14.65
N ALA A 196 -2.99 -4.27 13.66
CA ALA A 196 -2.82 -5.55 13.00
C ALA A 196 -1.34 -5.98 13.04
N LYS A 197 -1.09 -7.28 13.13
CA LYS A 197 0.23 -7.91 13.04
C LYS A 197 0.17 -9.04 12.02
N PHE A 198 1.19 -9.15 11.17
CA PHE A 198 1.35 -10.28 10.27
C PHE A 198 2.77 -10.81 10.41
N LYS A 199 2.88 -12.07 10.87
CA LYS A 199 4.14 -12.75 11.15
C LYS A 199 4.27 -13.96 10.24
N ILE A 200 5.45 -14.16 9.66
CA ILE A 200 5.78 -15.34 8.87
C ILE A 200 7.05 -15.96 9.44
N TRP A 201 7.00 -17.26 9.73
CA TRP A 201 8.15 -18.06 10.13
C TRP A 201 8.47 -19.06 9.03
N VAL A 202 9.73 -19.13 8.63
CA VAL A 202 10.20 -20.05 7.59
C VAL A 202 11.46 -20.76 8.06
N LYS A 203 11.46 -22.09 7.98
CA LYS A 203 12.59 -22.94 8.37
C LYS A 203 13.15 -23.69 7.17
N ASP A 204 14.46 -23.96 7.24
CA ASP A 204 15.18 -24.88 6.34
C ASP A 204 15.16 -24.53 4.85
N LEU A 205 14.99 -23.23 4.54
CA LEU A 205 15.27 -22.69 3.22
C LEU A 205 16.80 -22.56 3.01
N PRO A 206 17.36 -23.11 1.92
CA PRO A 206 18.75 -22.86 1.50
C PRO A 206 19.09 -21.39 1.47
N ALA A 207 20.37 -21.08 1.74
CA ALA A 207 20.84 -19.70 1.79
C ALA A 207 20.68 -19.01 0.43
N ASP A 208 19.67 -18.15 0.33
CA ASP A 208 19.30 -17.40 -0.87
C ASP A 208 18.24 -16.34 -0.50
N GLN A 209 17.87 -15.52 -1.48
CA GLN A 209 16.80 -14.54 -1.39
C GLN A 209 15.49 -15.12 -1.96
N TYR A 210 14.42 -14.99 -1.20
CA TYR A 210 13.06 -15.40 -1.58
C TYR A 210 12.10 -14.23 -1.41
N GLU A 211 11.02 -14.23 -2.17
CA GLU A 211 9.98 -13.21 -2.19
C GLU A 211 8.76 -13.73 -1.41
N LEU A 212 8.21 -12.88 -0.53
CA LEU A 212 6.90 -13.09 0.07
C LEU A 212 5.88 -12.35 -0.80
N LEU A 213 4.91 -13.08 -1.33
CA LEU A 213 3.82 -12.51 -2.13
C LEU A 213 2.48 -12.64 -1.41
N VAL A 214 1.69 -11.58 -1.48
CA VAL A 214 0.28 -11.55 -1.08
C VAL A 214 -0.54 -11.32 -2.36
N GLY A 215 -1.31 -12.33 -2.75
CA GLY A 215 -1.93 -12.37 -4.08
C GLY A 215 -0.86 -12.42 -5.17
N ASN A 216 -0.65 -11.29 -5.85
CA ASN A 216 0.35 -11.12 -6.90
C ASN A 216 1.39 -10.03 -6.59
N GLU A 217 1.28 -9.36 -5.45
CA GLU A 217 2.19 -8.28 -5.04
C GLU A 217 3.31 -8.86 -4.17
N ILE A 218 4.55 -8.44 -4.42
CA ILE A 218 5.69 -8.75 -3.54
C ILE A 218 5.63 -7.77 -2.37
N VAL A 219 5.44 -8.30 -1.17
CA VAL A 219 5.29 -7.49 0.05
C VAL A 219 6.49 -7.57 0.98
N GLY A 220 7.43 -8.46 0.70
CA GLY A 220 8.62 -8.64 1.53
C GLY A 220 9.64 -9.57 0.91
N VAL A 221 10.85 -9.54 1.49
CA VAL A 221 12.00 -10.33 1.04
C VAL A 221 12.54 -11.14 2.21
N ILE A 222 12.64 -12.46 2.02
CA ILE A 222 13.23 -13.40 2.97
C ILE A 222 14.68 -13.64 2.57
N ASN A 223 15.61 -13.17 3.40
CA ASN A 223 17.04 -13.43 3.24
C ASN A 223 17.42 -14.70 4.04
N ALA A 224 17.17 -15.87 3.45
CA ALA A 224 17.42 -17.13 4.13
C ALA A 224 18.92 -17.38 4.31
N ARG A 225 19.29 -17.93 5.47
CA ARG A 225 20.69 -18.24 5.81
C ARG A 225 21.04 -19.73 5.70
N GLY A 226 20.16 -20.55 5.14
CA GLY A 226 20.31 -21.99 5.06
C GLY A 226 19.66 -22.70 6.25
N GLN A 227 20.47 -23.08 7.24
CA GLN A 227 19.96 -23.73 8.45
C GLN A 227 19.34 -22.69 9.40
N GLY A 228 18.17 -23.01 9.96
CA GLY A 228 17.50 -22.19 10.97
C GLY A 228 16.21 -21.54 10.51
N GLN A 229 15.66 -20.68 11.38
CA GLN A 229 14.40 -19.98 11.21
C GLN A 229 14.65 -18.55 10.73
N ASN A 230 13.91 -18.13 9.71
CA ASN A 230 13.84 -16.75 9.25
C ASN A 230 12.44 -16.21 9.55
N THR A 231 12.35 -14.97 9.98
CA THR A 231 11.08 -14.34 10.35
C THR A 231 10.88 -13.02 9.64
N LEU A 232 9.65 -12.78 9.20
CA LEU A 232 9.19 -11.48 8.72
C LEU A 232 8.11 -10.98 9.67
N PHE A 233 8.17 -9.68 9.98
CA PHE A 233 7.27 -9.03 10.93
C PHE A 233 6.71 -7.74 10.32
N PHE A 234 5.40 -7.72 10.14
CA PHE A 234 4.66 -6.55 9.70
C PHE A 234 3.68 -6.10 10.77
N ARG A 235 3.53 -4.79 10.96
CA ARG A 235 2.59 -4.20 11.92
C ARG A 235 1.96 -2.93 11.38
N SER A 236 0.69 -2.72 11.70
CA SER A 236 0.01 -1.44 11.53
C SER A 236 -0.72 -1.07 12.83
N PRO A 237 -0.53 0.14 13.40
CA PRO A 237 0.47 1.14 13.01
C PRO A 237 1.91 0.60 13.11
N GLU A 238 2.85 1.20 12.38
CA GLU A 238 4.26 0.76 12.46
C GLU A 238 4.82 0.91 13.88
N THR A 239 5.79 0.07 14.20
CA THR A 239 6.59 0.17 15.43
C THR A 239 8.05 -0.08 15.10
N CYS A 240 8.96 0.41 15.95
CA CYS A 240 10.40 0.17 15.81
C CYS A 240 10.70 -1.31 15.52
N ASN A 241 11.55 -1.58 14.52
CA ASN A 241 11.97 -2.92 14.08
C ASN A 241 10.89 -3.80 13.42
N TRP A 242 9.73 -3.25 13.08
CA TRP A 242 8.69 -3.94 12.31
C TRP A 242 8.45 -3.15 11.02
N GLU A 243 8.25 -3.86 9.92
CA GLU A 243 7.83 -3.24 8.66
C GLU A 243 6.36 -2.81 8.79
N LEU A 244 5.95 -1.72 8.13
CA LEU A 244 4.55 -1.32 8.12
C LEU A 244 3.73 -2.41 7.41
N LEU A 245 2.62 -2.82 8.01
CA LEU A 245 1.62 -3.67 7.36
C LEU A 245 0.75 -2.77 6.47
N ASP A 246 1.21 -2.54 5.24
CA ASP A 246 0.59 -1.70 4.21
C ASP A 246 -0.13 -2.51 3.12
N PHE A 247 -0.49 -3.76 3.42
CA PHE A 247 -1.29 -4.65 2.58
C PHE A 247 -2.34 -5.39 3.43
N ASP A 248 -3.43 -5.82 2.79
CA ASP A 248 -4.43 -6.70 3.41
C ASP A 248 -4.14 -8.18 3.03
N PRO A 249 -3.69 -9.03 3.98
CA PRO A 249 -3.43 -10.43 3.70
C PRO A 249 -4.70 -11.30 3.73
N LEU A 250 -5.84 -10.80 4.21
CA LEU A 250 -7.05 -11.59 4.33
C LEU A 250 -7.68 -11.89 2.97
N ASN A 251 -8.21 -13.11 2.85
CA ASN A 251 -8.77 -13.67 1.62
C ASN A 251 -7.80 -13.66 0.43
N GLN A 252 -6.49 -13.69 0.70
CA GLN A 252 -5.44 -13.75 -0.31
C GLN A 252 -4.70 -15.09 -0.26
N ILE A 253 -4.10 -15.45 -1.41
CA ILE A 253 -3.10 -16.52 -1.48
C ILE A 253 -1.74 -15.92 -1.11
N ILE A 254 -1.09 -16.48 -0.11
CA ILE A 254 0.23 -16.10 0.35
C ILE A 254 1.25 -17.10 -0.23
N LYS A 255 2.31 -16.61 -0.85
CA LYS A 255 3.32 -17.45 -1.50
C LYS A 255 4.72 -17.07 -1.04
N ILE A 256 5.58 -18.08 -0.93
CA ILE A 256 7.03 -17.88 -0.86
C ILE A 256 7.59 -18.38 -2.19
N ALA A 257 8.19 -17.47 -2.95
CA ALA A 257 8.64 -17.72 -4.32
C ALA A 257 10.04 -17.17 -4.59
N GLN A 258 10.59 -17.49 -5.75
CA GLN A 258 11.79 -16.87 -6.32
C GLN A 258 11.59 -16.81 -7.84
N GLY A 259 11.27 -15.63 -8.37
CA GLY A 259 10.81 -15.50 -9.74
C GLY A 259 9.56 -16.34 -9.99
N ASP A 260 9.52 -17.10 -11.09
CA ASP A 260 8.35 -17.93 -11.44
C ASP A 260 8.19 -19.21 -10.57
N LYS A 261 9.14 -19.49 -9.67
CA LYS A 261 9.16 -20.72 -8.89
C LYS A 261 8.51 -20.50 -7.52
N VAL A 262 7.39 -21.18 -7.28
CA VAL A 262 6.72 -21.19 -5.97
C VAL A 262 7.23 -22.35 -5.13
N PHE A 263 7.64 -22.08 -3.89
CA PHE A 263 8.12 -23.08 -2.94
C PHE A 263 7.04 -23.49 -1.95
N MET A 264 6.29 -22.53 -1.44
CA MET A 264 5.26 -22.72 -0.43
C MET A 264 4.08 -21.81 -0.72
N THR A 265 2.87 -22.28 -0.41
CA THR A 265 1.63 -21.54 -0.61
C THR A 265 0.66 -21.75 0.56
N ALA A 266 -0.11 -20.73 0.90
CA ALA A 266 -1.20 -20.82 1.88
C ALA A 266 -2.34 -19.89 1.48
N PHE A 267 -3.56 -20.17 1.92
CA PHE A 267 -4.70 -19.25 1.77
C PHE A 267 -5.13 -18.74 3.15
N LEU A 268 -5.09 -17.43 3.36
CA LEU A 268 -5.51 -16.82 4.63
C LEU A 268 -6.98 -16.40 4.54
N SER A 269 -7.91 -17.28 4.94
CA SER A 269 -9.34 -16.93 4.91
C SER A 269 -9.78 -16.11 6.12
N ASN A 270 -10.59 -15.08 5.89
CA ASN A 270 -11.27 -14.37 6.98
C ASN A 270 -12.39 -15.19 7.65
N ASP A 271 -12.73 -16.36 7.12
CA ASP A 271 -13.73 -17.25 7.75
C ASP A 271 -13.10 -18.20 8.79
N LEU A 272 -11.76 -18.21 8.92
CA LEU A 272 -11.09 -19.03 9.93
C LEU A 272 -11.44 -18.55 11.34
N ALA A 273 -11.71 -19.51 12.23
CA ALA A 273 -11.95 -19.25 13.63
C ALA A 273 -10.73 -18.60 14.28
N SER A 274 -10.98 -17.71 15.25
CA SER A 274 -9.87 -17.15 16.03
C SER A 274 -9.22 -18.26 16.84
N PHE A 275 -7.89 -18.30 16.80
CA PHE A 275 -7.07 -19.11 17.67
C PHE A 275 -7.13 -18.55 19.11
N ASP A 276 -7.14 -19.43 20.11
CA ASP A 276 -7.04 -19.08 21.53
C ASP A 276 -5.56 -19.08 21.96
N ASP A 277 -4.98 -17.91 22.19
CA ASP A 277 -3.54 -17.76 22.52
C ASP A 277 -3.22 -18.15 23.97
N GLY A 278 -4.21 -18.62 24.75
CA GLY A 278 -4.07 -18.92 26.18
C GLY A 278 -3.10 -20.04 26.55
N ASP A 279 -2.71 -20.89 25.59
CA ASP A 279 -1.93 -22.12 25.83
C ASP A 279 -0.47 -22.07 25.30
N ASP A 280 -0.06 -21.01 24.59
CA ASP A 280 1.27 -20.94 23.93
C ASP A 280 2.38 -20.39 24.84
N ARG A 281 2.53 -20.92 26.06
CA ARG A 281 3.67 -20.53 26.93
C ARG A 281 5.01 -21.10 26.48
N ASP A 282 5.03 -22.05 25.55
CA ASP A 282 6.20 -22.92 25.33
C ASP A 282 6.68 -23.05 23.86
N GLU A 283 6.07 -22.38 22.87
CA GLU A 283 6.51 -22.49 21.45
C GLU A 283 7.32 -21.29 20.91
N ASP A 284 7.28 -20.14 21.57
CA ASP A 284 8.08 -18.95 21.22
C ASP A 284 9.48 -19.01 21.87
N GLY A 285 10.18 -20.13 21.63
CA GLY A 285 11.62 -20.22 21.86
C GLY A 285 12.35 -19.26 20.92
N ASP A 286 12.73 -18.11 21.45
CA ASP A 286 13.45 -16.99 20.83
C ASP A 286 12.59 -16.07 19.93
N GLY A 287 11.95 -15.07 20.54
CA GLY A 287 11.48 -13.91 19.76
C GLY A 287 10.48 -12.94 20.36
N ASP A 288 9.92 -13.20 21.55
CA ASP A 288 9.06 -12.23 22.26
C ASP A 288 9.88 -11.07 22.85
N ARG A 289 10.58 -10.34 21.99
CA ARG A 289 10.71 -8.88 22.19
C ARG A 289 9.38 -8.26 21.80
N ASP A 290 8.36 -8.65 22.55
CA ASP A 290 7.10 -7.92 22.65
C ASP A 290 7.42 -6.62 23.38
N ASP A 291 6.95 -5.53 22.79
CA ASP A 291 7.30 -4.13 23.08
C ASP A 291 8.72 -3.70 22.66
N GLY A 292 8.78 -2.97 21.54
CA GLY A 292 9.91 -2.08 21.31
C GLY A 292 9.78 -0.91 22.28
N SER A 293 10.34 -1.00 23.49
CA SER A 293 10.88 0.21 24.08
C SER A 293 12.01 0.65 23.15
N CYS A 294 11.73 1.70 22.37
CA CYS A 294 12.80 2.40 21.69
C CYS A 294 13.45 3.22 22.81
N ASP A 295 14.39 2.63 23.54
CA ASP A 295 15.19 3.39 24.50
C ASP A 295 15.88 4.51 23.71
N GLU A 296 15.50 5.76 24.03
CA GLU A 296 16.17 6.97 23.55
C GLU A 296 17.57 7.03 24.19
N ASP A 297 18.52 6.29 23.63
CA ASP A 297 19.92 6.47 23.98
C ASP A 297 20.52 7.64 23.19
N GLY A 298 20.41 8.84 23.79
CA GLY A 298 21.44 9.91 23.77
C GLY A 298 21.53 10.84 22.56
#